data_AF-A0A536SPP4-F1
#
_entry.id   AF-A0A536SPP4-F1
#
_cell.length_a   1.000
_cell.length_b   1.000
_cell.length_c   1.000
_cell.angle_alpha   90.00
_cell.angle_beta   90.00
_cell.angle_gamma   90.00
#
_symmetry.space_group_name_H-M   'P 1'
#
loop_
_entity.id
_entity.type
_entity.pdbx_description
1 polymer ?
#
loop_
_entity_poly.entity_id
_entity_poly.type
_entity_poly.pdbx_seq_one_letter_code
_entity_poly.pdbx_strand_id
1 'polypeptide(L)'
;PGTVVSAVKPAAMRWWMTFPMTVVDTVFKALEKAIPERTIAAHHADLLVCLINGISPKDGRFFLAGVGPSGGGFGAKLTEDGMSATVCLNDGDTHNHPVEQMEAKYPLLFERHALREDSGGAGRYRGGLGTEQVVQALSAININVQVDRVHCAPWGLGGGRSGASNQVCLRIGGKEIADLPNAKVLMKPLRAGGGGGFGPPGERDPEKVAHDVRQGYVSRDIAGKIYRVALDAAGNVDRKGTELLRRQ
;
A
#
# COMPACT_ATOMS: atom_id res chain seq x y z
N PRO A 1 -3.58 18.21 25.21
CA PRO A 1 -3.86 17.13 26.20
C PRO A 1 -5.27 16.56 26.00
N GLY A 2 -5.44 15.24 26.11
CA GLY A 2 -6.73 14.55 25.94
C GLY A 2 -7.12 14.24 24.49
N THR A 3 -6.18 14.35 23.54
CA THR A 3 -6.41 14.01 22.12
C THR A 3 -5.76 12.66 21.79
N VAL A 4 -6.04 12.10 20.60
CA VAL A 4 -5.48 10.80 20.17
C VAL A 4 -3.93 10.78 20.16
N VAL A 5 -3.30 11.92 19.87
CA VAL A 5 -1.83 12.10 19.88
C VAL A 5 -1.27 12.62 21.22
N SER A 6 -2.13 12.90 22.20
CA SER A 6 -1.76 13.45 23.51
C SER A 6 -2.69 12.85 24.58
N ALA A 7 -2.79 11.52 24.58
CA ALA A 7 -3.69 10.79 25.45
C ALA A 7 -3.27 10.94 26.92
N VAL A 8 -4.26 10.92 27.82
CA VAL A 8 -4.05 11.01 29.26
C VAL A 8 -4.60 9.74 29.91
N LYS A 9 -3.90 9.22 30.93
CA LYS A 9 -4.38 8.08 31.72
C LYS A 9 -5.84 8.32 32.16
N PRO A 10 -6.75 7.34 32.03
CA PRO A 10 -6.57 5.92 31.70
C PRO A 10 -6.88 5.54 30.23
N ALA A 11 -6.71 6.45 29.26
CA ALA A 11 -7.03 6.15 27.86
C ALA A 11 -6.32 4.90 27.33
N ALA A 12 -7.03 4.10 26.53
CA ALA A 12 -6.50 2.89 25.91
C ALA A 12 -5.53 3.24 24.76
N MET A 13 -4.32 2.70 24.81
CA MET A 13 -3.22 3.07 23.89
C MET A 13 -2.66 1.86 23.12
N ARG A 14 -3.38 0.73 23.00
CA ARG A 14 -2.81 -0.48 22.37
C ARG A 14 -2.50 -0.30 20.87
N TRP A 15 -3.34 0.45 20.14
CA TRP A 15 -3.24 0.64 18.69
C TRP A 15 -2.92 2.09 18.29
N TRP A 16 -1.98 2.71 19.00
CA TRP A 16 -1.64 4.13 18.83
C TRP A 16 -0.75 4.40 17.60
N MET A 17 0.02 3.41 17.13
CA MET A 17 1.10 3.62 16.15
C MET A 17 0.63 4.11 14.78
N THR A 18 -0.63 3.87 14.40
CA THR A 18 -1.13 4.28 13.07
C THR A 18 -1.31 5.80 12.94
N PHE A 19 -1.65 6.48 14.04
CA PHE A 19 -1.96 7.92 14.00
C PHE A 19 -0.72 8.79 13.72
N PRO A 20 0.43 8.60 14.39
CA PRO A 20 1.64 9.36 14.10
C PRO A 20 2.05 9.34 12.62
N MET A 21 1.88 8.21 11.93
CA MET A 21 2.28 8.07 10.52
C MET A 21 1.51 9.03 9.61
N THR A 22 0.19 9.12 9.79
CA THR A 22 -0.65 10.06 9.04
C THR A 22 -0.38 11.51 9.44
N VAL A 23 -0.04 11.77 10.71
CA VAL A 23 0.37 13.11 11.17
C VAL A 23 1.66 13.56 10.48
N VAL A 24 2.66 12.68 10.37
CA VAL A 24 3.92 12.97 9.68
C VAL A 24 3.67 13.35 8.22
N ASP A 25 2.85 12.57 7.49
CA ASP A 25 2.45 12.92 6.13
C ASP A 25 1.78 14.31 6.07
N THR A 26 0.91 14.61 7.03
CA THR A 26 0.18 15.89 7.10
C THR A 26 1.14 17.06 7.29
N VAL A 27 2.20 16.88 8.09
CA VAL A 27 3.28 17.86 8.24
C VAL A 27 3.99 18.08 6.91
N PHE A 28 4.36 17.02 6.18
CA PHE A 28 4.97 17.16 4.85
C PHE A 28 4.06 17.89 3.85
N LYS A 29 2.74 17.60 3.89
CA LYS A 29 1.76 18.31 3.07
C LYS A 29 1.69 19.80 3.39
N ALA A 30 1.75 20.17 4.67
CA ALA A 30 1.76 21.58 5.08
C ALA A 30 3.04 22.30 4.62
N LEU A 31 4.18 21.60 4.65
CA LEU A 31 5.48 22.13 4.23
C LEU A 31 5.61 22.28 2.71
N GLU A 32 4.78 21.62 1.90
CA GLU A 32 4.80 21.70 0.43
C GLU A 32 4.83 23.13 -0.09
N LYS A 33 4.09 24.06 0.53
CA LYS A 33 4.04 25.46 0.10
C LYS A 33 5.29 26.26 0.45
N ALA A 34 6.01 25.86 1.50
CA ALA A 34 7.14 26.61 2.03
C ALA A 34 8.48 26.09 1.48
N ILE A 35 8.61 24.77 1.33
CA ILE A 35 9.83 24.08 0.88
C ILE A 35 9.49 22.92 -0.08
N PRO A 36 8.86 23.20 -1.24
CA PRO A 36 8.38 22.18 -2.18
C PRO A 36 9.47 21.21 -2.64
N GLU A 37 10.73 21.65 -2.68
CA GLU A 37 11.90 20.88 -3.07
C GLU A 37 12.46 19.96 -1.96
N ARG A 38 11.96 20.08 -0.73
CA ARG A 38 12.39 19.29 0.44
C ARG A 38 11.24 18.54 1.12
N THR A 39 10.14 18.32 0.40
CA THR A 39 8.99 17.56 0.88
C THR A 39 8.80 16.25 0.10
N ILE A 40 7.90 15.41 0.58
CA ILE A 40 7.55 14.10 0.02
C ILE A 40 6.02 13.94 0.02
N ALA A 41 5.49 13.28 -1.01
CA ALA A 41 4.08 12.92 -1.03
C ALA A 41 3.72 11.92 0.09
N ALA A 42 2.43 11.71 0.32
CA ALA A 42 1.99 10.86 1.42
C ALA A 42 2.37 9.39 1.17
N HIS A 43 2.67 8.64 2.23
CA HIS A 43 2.87 7.19 2.16
C HIS A 43 1.61 6.42 2.60
N HIS A 44 1.60 5.11 2.47
CA HIS A 44 0.46 4.27 2.85
C HIS A 44 0.05 4.35 4.34
N ALA A 45 0.95 4.79 5.23
CA ALA A 45 0.72 5.19 6.63
C ALA A 45 -0.03 4.19 7.53
N ASP A 46 0.23 2.89 7.39
CA ASP A 46 -0.23 1.82 8.28
C ASP A 46 0.76 0.64 8.21
N LEU A 47 0.84 -0.22 9.23
CA LEU A 47 1.72 -1.40 9.18
C LEU A 47 1.10 -2.58 8.42
N LEU A 48 -0.22 -2.55 8.23
CA LEU A 48 -1.03 -3.63 7.71
C LEU A 48 -0.66 -4.94 8.40
N VAL A 49 -0.93 -5.00 9.70
CA VAL A 49 -0.72 -6.20 10.50
C VAL A 49 -2.04 -6.90 10.72
N CYS A 50 -2.06 -8.19 10.43
CA CYS A 50 -3.16 -9.10 10.70
C CYS A 50 -2.71 -10.10 11.77
N LEU A 51 -3.38 -10.07 12.92
CA LEU A 51 -3.12 -10.99 14.02
C LEU A 51 -4.08 -12.17 13.93
N ILE A 52 -3.52 -13.36 13.73
CA ILE A 52 -4.24 -14.61 13.57
C ILE A 52 -3.95 -15.50 14.77
N ASN A 53 -4.98 -16.15 15.31
CA ASN A 53 -4.81 -17.11 16.39
C ASN A 53 -5.73 -18.31 16.22
N GLY A 54 -5.39 -19.43 16.85
CA GLY A 54 -6.18 -20.64 16.78
C GLY A 54 -5.51 -21.81 17.48
N ILE A 55 -6.06 -23.00 17.26
CA ILE A 55 -5.49 -24.25 17.72
C ILE A 55 -4.89 -24.98 16.52
N SER A 56 -3.61 -25.34 16.63
CA SER A 56 -2.88 -26.07 15.60
C SER A 56 -3.45 -27.49 15.47
N PRO A 57 -3.82 -27.93 14.25
CA PRO A 57 -4.30 -29.30 14.03
C PRO A 57 -3.17 -30.33 14.15
N LYS A 58 -1.90 -29.91 14.08
CA LYS A 58 -0.73 -30.79 14.12
C LYS A 58 -0.43 -31.35 15.51
N ASP A 59 -0.61 -30.53 16.53
CA ASP A 59 -0.17 -30.82 17.90
C ASP A 59 -1.15 -30.34 19.00
N GLY A 60 -2.30 -29.76 18.60
CA GLY A 60 -3.33 -29.28 19.52
C GLY A 60 -2.94 -28.02 20.31
N ARG A 61 -1.83 -27.36 19.97
CA ARG A 61 -1.35 -26.17 20.71
C ARG A 61 -1.98 -24.88 20.21
N PHE A 62 -2.17 -23.94 21.13
CA PHE A 62 -2.55 -22.57 20.77
C PHE A 62 -1.42 -21.87 20.03
N PHE A 63 -1.75 -21.12 18.98
CA PHE A 63 -0.78 -20.32 18.24
C PHE A 63 -1.24 -18.87 18.05
N LEU A 64 -0.24 -17.99 17.91
CA LEU A 64 -0.37 -16.59 17.51
C LEU A 64 0.54 -16.37 16.29
N ALA A 65 -0.05 -15.97 15.18
CA ALA A 65 0.64 -15.66 13.95
C ALA A 65 0.39 -14.18 13.59
N GLY A 66 1.46 -13.41 13.41
CA GLY A 66 1.39 -12.06 12.88
C GLY A 66 1.72 -12.08 11.40
N VAL A 67 0.75 -11.72 10.55
CA VAL A 67 0.98 -11.49 9.13
C VAL A 67 1.18 -9.99 8.92
N GLY A 68 2.35 -9.62 8.39
CA GLY A 68 2.83 -8.24 8.29
C GLY A 68 4.03 -7.97 9.22
N PRO A 69 4.60 -6.76 9.18
CA PRO A 69 4.25 -5.65 8.29
C PRO A 69 4.55 -6.02 6.83
N SER A 70 3.57 -5.79 5.95
CA SER A 70 3.65 -6.20 4.54
C SER A 70 4.43 -5.20 3.67
N GLY A 71 4.68 -4.00 4.20
CA GLY A 71 5.26 -2.89 3.47
C GLY A 71 4.29 -2.31 2.45
N GLY A 72 4.39 -1.00 2.22
CA GLY A 72 3.55 -0.31 1.27
C GLY A 72 4.31 0.72 0.44
N GLY A 73 3.57 1.56 -0.28
CA GLY A 73 4.19 2.60 -1.07
C GLY A 73 4.56 3.84 -0.26
N PHE A 74 5.75 4.37 -0.50
CA PHE A 74 6.18 5.69 -0.07
C PHE A 74 5.81 6.74 -1.10
N GLY A 75 5.57 7.98 -0.67
CA GLY A 75 5.29 9.06 -1.60
C GLY A 75 6.49 9.39 -2.50
N ALA A 76 6.19 9.85 -3.70
CA ALA A 76 7.19 10.39 -4.60
C ALA A 76 7.76 11.72 -4.10
N LYS A 77 8.96 12.05 -4.54
CA LYS A 77 9.65 13.32 -4.28
C LYS A 77 9.68 14.17 -5.56
N LEU A 78 10.15 15.41 -5.44
CA LEU A 78 10.33 16.30 -6.59
C LEU A 78 11.31 15.74 -7.65
N THR A 79 12.18 14.80 -7.27
CA THR A 79 13.31 14.33 -8.09
C THR A 79 13.29 12.83 -8.40
N GLU A 80 12.42 12.04 -7.75
CA GLU A 80 12.45 10.59 -7.88
C GLU A 80 11.13 9.93 -7.45
N ASP A 81 10.92 8.72 -7.96
CA ASP A 81 9.78 7.88 -7.62
C ASP A 81 9.81 7.47 -6.14
N GLY A 82 8.65 7.14 -5.59
CA GLY A 82 8.52 6.63 -4.24
C GLY A 82 8.97 5.17 -4.13
N MET A 83 9.53 4.80 -2.98
CA MET A 83 9.94 3.42 -2.71
C MET A 83 8.73 2.50 -2.54
N SER A 84 8.79 1.34 -3.19
CA SER A 84 7.71 0.34 -3.15
C SER A 84 7.97 -0.68 -2.04
N ALA A 85 6.89 -1.29 -1.51
CA ALA A 85 6.96 -2.35 -0.50
C ALA A 85 7.88 -2.04 0.70
N THR A 86 7.89 -0.78 1.15
CA THR A 86 8.73 -0.32 2.27
C THR A 86 7.86 -0.11 3.50
N VAL A 87 8.37 -0.49 4.67
CA VAL A 87 7.68 -0.26 5.95
C VAL A 87 7.57 1.24 6.21
N CYS A 88 6.43 1.67 6.76
CA CYS A 88 6.09 3.07 7.02
C CYS A 88 7.15 3.84 7.83
N LEU A 89 7.17 5.17 7.65
CA LEU A 89 8.23 6.08 8.15
C LEU A 89 8.49 6.01 9.66
N ASN A 90 7.52 5.60 10.48
CA ASN A 90 7.65 5.59 11.93
C ASN A 90 8.20 4.26 12.49
N ASP A 91 8.41 3.24 11.66
CA ASP A 91 8.74 1.87 12.11
C ASP A 91 10.11 1.37 11.61
N GLY A 92 10.96 2.28 11.13
CA GLY A 92 12.39 2.06 10.87
C GLY A 92 12.72 0.88 9.95
N ASP A 93 13.88 0.25 10.19
CA ASP A 93 14.43 -0.89 9.42
C ASP A 93 13.77 -2.23 9.80
N THR A 94 12.45 -2.28 9.69
CA THR A 94 11.69 -3.49 10.00
C THR A 94 11.66 -4.44 8.81
N HIS A 95 12.07 -5.69 9.05
CA HIS A 95 12.07 -6.74 8.05
C HIS A 95 10.70 -7.43 7.96
N ASN A 96 10.34 -7.88 6.77
CA ASN A 96 9.18 -8.76 6.61
C ASN A 96 9.55 -10.21 7.00
N HIS A 97 8.52 -11.04 7.15
CA HIS A 97 8.68 -12.44 7.47
C HIS A 97 8.81 -13.26 6.18
N PRO A 98 9.79 -14.20 6.07
CA PRO A 98 9.83 -15.16 4.98
C PRO A 98 8.54 -16.00 4.95
N VAL A 99 7.98 -16.18 3.76
CA VAL A 99 6.73 -16.93 3.59
C VAL A 99 6.89 -18.37 4.07
N GLU A 100 8.02 -19.01 3.73
CA GLU A 100 8.27 -20.40 4.11
C GLU A 100 8.32 -20.59 5.63
N GLN A 101 8.82 -19.59 6.36
CA GLN A 101 8.84 -19.64 7.83
C GLN A 101 7.41 -19.58 8.40
N MET A 102 6.55 -18.74 7.82
CA MET A 102 5.17 -18.60 8.26
C MET A 102 4.37 -19.87 8.00
N GLU A 103 4.49 -20.46 6.82
CA GLU A 103 3.80 -21.70 6.45
C GLU A 103 4.32 -22.93 7.21
N ALA A 104 5.62 -22.97 7.54
CA ALA A 104 6.19 -24.06 8.33
C ALA A 104 5.69 -24.05 9.79
N LYS A 105 5.41 -22.85 10.34
CA LYS A 105 5.10 -22.66 11.76
C LYS A 105 3.60 -22.62 12.05
N TYR A 106 2.79 -22.18 11.10
CA TYR A 106 1.37 -21.92 11.31
C TYR A 106 0.52 -22.62 10.23
N PRO A 107 -0.73 -23.00 10.53
CA PRO A 107 -1.64 -23.60 9.55
C PRO A 107 -2.20 -22.54 8.58
N LEU A 108 -1.29 -21.89 7.86
CA LEU A 108 -1.53 -20.83 6.89
C LEU A 108 -0.81 -21.19 5.59
N LEU A 109 -1.40 -20.80 4.47
CA LEU A 109 -0.81 -20.90 3.13
C LEU A 109 -0.85 -19.53 2.49
N PHE A 110 0.27 -19.03 1.98
CA PHE A 110 0.34 -17.77 1.24
C PHE A 110 0.17 -18.08 -0.25
N GLU A 111 -1.03 -17.82 -0.77
CA GLU A 111 -1.34 -17.99 -2.19
C GLU A 111 -0.67 -16.91 -3.06
N ARG A 112 -0.43 -15.72 -2.48
CA ARG A 112 0.18 -14.60 -3.18
C ARG A 112 0.92 -13.68 -2.22
N HIS A 113 2.08 -13.20 -2.65
CA HIS A 113 2.78 -12.06 -2.07
C HIS A 113 3.47 -11.31 -3.21
N ALA A 114 2.91 -10.16 -3.62
CA ALA A 114 3.39 -9.45 -4.81
C ALA A 114 3.21 -7.93 -4.65
N LEU A 115 3.90 -7.16 -5.51
CA LEU A 115 3.58 -5.75 -5.69
C LEU A 115 2.16 -5.60 -6.26
N ARG A 116 1.46 -4.57 -5.78
CA ARG A 116 0.10 -4.25 -6.20
C ARG A 116 0.18 -3.29 -7.39
N GLU A 117 -0.01 -3.81 -8.60
CA GLU A 117 -0.12 -3.02 -9.83
C GLU A 117 -1.10 -1.85 -9.67
N ASP A 118 -0.78 -0.70 -10.25
CA ASP A 118 -1.59 0.52 -10.23
C ASP A 118 -1.85 1.13 -8.84
N SER A 119 -1.20 0.63 -7.78
CA SER A 119 -1.39 1.18 -6.44
C SER A 119 -0.64 2.48 -6.19
N GLY A 120 0.46 2.72 -6.91
CA GLY A 120 1.26 3.94 -6.77
C GLY A 120 0.55 5.14 -7.40
N GLY A 121 0.51 6.25 -6.67
CA GLY A 121 -0.06 7.50 -7.15
C GLY A 121 0.67 8.00 -8.39
N ALA A 122 -0.08 8.25 -9.46
CA ALA A 122 0.51 8.69 -10.71
C ALA A 122 1.04 10.14 -10.61
N GLY A 123 2.21 10.39 -11.16
CA GLY A 123 2.80 11.73 -11.26
C GLY A 123 3.98 11.72 -12.22
N ARG A 124 4.59 12.88 -12.46
CA ARG A 124 5.90 12.95 -13.14
C ARG A 124 6.86 11.95 -12.48
N TYR A 125 6.83 11.92 -11.15
CA TYR A 125 7.34 10.82 -10.34
C TYR A 125 6.20 10.04 -9.71
N ARG A 126 6.26 8.71 -9.84
CA ARG A 126 5.23 7.78 -9.38
C ARG A 126 5.43 7.50 -7.90
N GLY A 127 4.37 7.51 -7.10
CA GLY A 127 4.43 7.01 -5.73
C GLY A 127 4.75 5.51 -5.70
N GLY A 128 5.41 5.04 -4.65
CA GLY A 128 5.75 3.63 -4.49
C GLY A 128 4.51 2.74 -4.52
N LEU A 129 4.69 1.49 -4.95
CA LEU A 129 3.61 0.51 -4.96
C LEU A 129 3.42 -0.09 -3.57
N GLY A 130 2.17 -0.38 -3.25
CA GLY A 130 1.82 -1.27 -2.17
C GLY A 130 2.08 -2.74 -2.51
N THR A 131 1.81 -3.61 -1.56
CA THR A 131 1.84 -5.06 -1.70
C THR A 131 0.43 -5.65 -1.61
N GLU A 132 0.25 -6.82 -2.21
CA GLU A 132 -0.92 -7.67 -1.98
C GLU A 132 -0.46 -9.01 -1.43
N GLN A 133 -1.02 -9.39 -0.29
CA GLN A 133 -0.88 -10.70 0.31
C GLN A 133 -2.22 -11.42 0.28
N VAL A 134 -2.26 -12.63 -0.26
CA VAL A 134 -3.43 -13.52 -0.18
C VAL A 134 -3.00 -14.69 0.69
N VAL A 135 -3.64 -14.82 1.85
CA VAL A 135 -3.38 -15.92 2.78
C VAL A 135 -4.65 -16.77 2.84
N GLN A 136 -4.49 -18.09 2.89
CA GLN A 136 -5.52 -19.10 3.14
C GLN A 136 -5.27 -19.73 4.52
N ALA A 137 -6.34 -19.91 5.30
CA ALA A 137 -6.27 -20.69 6.54
C ALA A 137 -6.45 -22.17 6.22
N LEU A 138 -5.59 -23.00 6.80
CA LEU A 138 -5.66 -24.45 6.69
C LEU A 138 -6.40 -25.10 7.87
N SER A 139 -6.77 -24.31 8.87
CA SER A 139 -7.57 -24.73 10.02
C SER A 139 -8.49 -23.61 10.51
N ALA A 140 -9.39 -23.93 11.45
CA ALA A 140 -10.19 -22.91 12.11
C ALA A 140 -9.29 -21.92 12.87
N ILE A 141 -9.50 -20.64 12.63
CA ILE A 141 -8.73 -19.53 13.21
C ILE A 141 -9.63 -18.36 13.64
N ASN A 142 -9.07 -17.42 14.37
CA ASN A 142 -9.62 -16.11 14.65
C ASN A 142 -8.67 -15.07 14.06
N ILE A 143 -9.23 -13.99 13.54
CA ILE A 143 -8.47 -12.87 13.00
C ILE A 143 -8.86 -11.60 13.72
N ASN A 144 -7.85 -10.79 14.05
CA ASN A 144 -7.99 -9.41 14.43
C ASN A 144 -7.11 -8.56 13.51
N VAL A 145 -7.73 -7.61 12.82
CA VAL A 145 -7.06 -6.70 11.90
C VAL A 145 -7.65 -5.31 12.07
N GLN A 146 -6.78 -4.32 12.15
CA GLN A 146 -7.12 -2.91 12.19
C GLN A 146 -6.16 -2.20 11.25
N VAL A 147 -6.73 -1.58 10.22
CA VAL A 147 -6.00 -0.94 9.12
C VAL A 147 -6.57 0.46 8.93
N ASP A 148 -5.70 1.45 8.96
CA ASP A 148 -6.02 2.85 8.66
C ASP A 148 -5.85 3.13 7.16
N ARG A 149 -6.20 4.35 6.72
CA ARG A 149 -6.07 4.82 5.32
C ARG A 149 -6.88 4.01 4.31
N VAL A 150 -7.93 3.33 4.77
CA VAL A 150 -8.92 2.66 3.91
C VAL A 150 -9.78 3.70 3.18
N HIS A 151 -10.28 4.70 3.91
CA HIS A 151 -11.12 5.77 3.37
C HIS A 151 -10.35 7.09 3.12
N CYS A 152 -9.05 7.12 3.42
CA CYS A 152 -8.19 8.29 3.22
C CYS A 152 -6.98 7.87 2.37
N ALA A 153 -7.08 8.04 1.05
CA ALA A 153 -6.03 7.69 0.13
C ALA A 153 -4.76 8.54 0.34
N PRO A 154 -3.56 7.98 0.17
CA PRO A 154 -2.30 8.73 0.22
C PRO A 154 -2.25 9.80 -0.87
N TRP A 155 -2.25 11.08 -0.48
CA TRP A 155 -2.32 12.20 -1.43
C TRP A 155 -1.00 12.44 -2.17
N GLY A 156 -1.11 12.89 -3.41
CA GLY A 156 0.01 13.42 -4.18
C GLY A 156 0.35 14.88 -3.86
N LEU A 157 1.48 15.34 -4.41
CA LEU A 157 1.96 16.73 -4.33
C LEU A 157 2.26 17.29 -5.72
N GLY A 158 2.24 18.62 -5.85
CA GLY A 158 2.64 19.31 -7.08
C GLY A 158 1.84 18.92 -8.33
N GLY A 159 0.58 18.48 -8.19
CA GLY A 159 -0.24 17.96 -9.29
C GLY A 159 -0.18 16.45 -9.50
N GLY A 160 0.56 15.72 -8.64
CA GLY A 160 0.52 14.27 -8.58
C GLY A 160 -0.81 13.75 -8.01
N ARG A 161 -1.20 12.56 -8.44
CA ARG A 161 -2.42 11.86 -8.02
C ARG A 161 -2.19 11.06 -6.75
N SER A 162 -3.28 10.80 -6.05
CA SER A 162 -3.28 9.94 -4.87
C SER A 162 -2.94 8.49 -5.22
N GLY A 163 -2.25 7.79 -4.33
CA GLY A 163 -2.09 6.35 -4.38
C GLY A 163 -3.37 5.60 -4.00
N ALA A 164 -3.40 4.30 -4.21
CA ALA A 164 -4.49 3.45 -3.75
C ALA A 164 -4.50 3.36 -2.22
N SER A 165 -5.71 3.34 -1.64
CA SER A 165 -5.92 3.10 -0.22
C SER A 165 -5.51 1.69 0.22
N ASN A 166 -5.26 1.53 1.51
CA ASN A 166 -5.16 0.23 2.15
C ASN A 166 -6.50 -0.52 2.06
N GLN A 167 -6.49 -1.85 1.96
CA GLN A 167 -7.71 -2.66 1.90
C GLN A 167 -7.55 -4.01 2.60
N VAL A 168 -8.69 -4.53 3.07
CA VAL A 168 -8.81 -5.86 3.65
C VAL A 168 -10.16 -6.48 3.19
N CYS A 169 -10.18 -7.57 2.39
CA CYS A 169 -11.39 -8.25 1.81
C CYS A 169 -11.68 -9.74 2.22
N LEU A 170 -12.75 -10.18 2.91
CA LEU A 170 -12.82 -11.56 3.48
C LEU A 170 -13.44 -12.48 2.44
N ARG A 171 -12.94 -13.70 2.30
CA ARG A 171 -13.59 -14.73 1.49
C ARG A 171 -13.99 -15.91 2.36
N ILE A 172 -15.29 -16.01 2.65
CA ILE A 172 -15.87 -17.11 3.44
C ILE A 172 -16.94 -17.81 2.60
N GLY A 173 -16.80 -19.13 2.41
CA GLY A 173 -17.76 -19.91 1.64
C GLY A 173 -17.95 -19.41 0.20
N GLY A 174 -16.88 -18.88 -0.41
CA GLY A 174 -16.91 -18.32 -1.77
C GLY A 174 -17.49 -16.90 -1.90
N LYS A 175 -17.97 -16.29 -0.81
CA LYS A 175 -18.50 -14.91 -0.82
C LYS A 175 -17.44 -13.91 -0.35
N GLU A 176 -17.32 -12.80 -1.07
CA GLU A 176 -16.41 -11.70 -0.73
C GLU A 176 -17.10 -10.66 0.15
N ILE A 177 -16.41 -10.21 1.20
CA ILE A 177 -16.84 -9.16 2.13
C ILE A 177 -15.75 -8.09 2.20
N ALA A 178 -15.89 -7.06 1.37
CA ALA A 178 -15.07 -5.86 1.40
C ALA A 178 -15.77 -4.83 2.31
N ASP A 179 -15.02 -4.25 3.25
CA ASP A 179 -15.51 -3.31 4.29
C ASP A 179 -16.17 -3.97 5.51
N LEU A 180 -15.50 -3.90 6.67
CA LEU A 180 -16.02 -4.35 7.96
C LEU A 180 -15.64 -3.29 9.02
N PRO A 181 -16.61 -2.67 9.71
CA PRO A 181 -16.35 -1.59 10.67
C PRO A 181 -15.47 -2.02 11.86
N ASN A 182 -15.42 -3.32 12.16
CA ASN A 182 -14.54 -3.94 13.15
C ASN A 182 -14.33 -5.41 12.75
N ALA A 183 -13.13 -5.79 12.33
CA ALA A 183 -12.88 -7.17 11.93
C ALA A 183 -12.43 -8.02 13.14
N LYS A 184 -13.39 -8.76 13.70
CA LYS A 184 -13.13 -10.09 14.25
C LYS A 184 -13.65 -11.09 13.20
N VAL A 185 -12.91 -12.16 12.89
CA VAL A 185 -13.26 -13.31 12.00
C VAL A 185 -12.60 -13.33 10.59
N LEU A 186 -12.62 -14.51 9.96
CA LEU A 186 -11.69 -15.31 9.12
C LEU A 186 -11.43 -14.97 7.62
N MET A 187 -10.14 -14.99 7.26
CA MET A 187 -9.37 -14.96 5.97
C MET A 187 -9.67 -13.92 4.87
N LYS A 188 -8.68 -13.05 4.61
CA LYS A 188 -8.74 -11.79 3.86
C LYS A 188 -7.45 -11.61 3.02
N PRO A 189 -7.41 -11.12 1.75
CA PRO A 189 -6.20 -10.54 1.22
C PRO A 189 -5.98 -9.19 1.90
N LEU A 190 -4.72 -8.95 2.24
CA LEU A 190 -4.23 -7.74 2.83
C LEU A 190 -3.53 -6.94 1.73
N ARG A 191 -4.08 -5.77 1.41
CA ARG A 191 -3.56 -4.91 0.36
C ARG A 191 -3.03 -3.63 0.98
N ALA A 192 -1.71 -3.48 0.98
CA ALA A 192 -1.12 -2.20 1.27
C ALA A 192 -1.41 -1.21 0.15
N GLY A 193 -1.61 0.04 0.56
CA GLY A 193 -1.75 1.17 -0.33
C GLY A 193 -0.42 1.52 -0.97
N GLY A 194 -0.50 2.29 -2.05
CA GLY A 194 0.68 2.93 -2.63
C GLY A 194 0.94 4.29 -2.00
N GLY A 195 2.04 4.93 -2.38
CA GLY A 195 2.30 6.32 -2.03
C GLY A 195 1.67 7.29 -3.03
N GLY A 196 1.52 8.55 -2.65
CA GLY A 196 1.11 9.61 -3.57
C GLY A 196 2.18 9.91 -4.63
N GLY A 197 1.75 10.33 -5.82
CA GLY A 197 2.63 10.80 -6.89
C GLY A 197 3.10 12.24 -6.69
N PHE A 198 4.10 12.65 -7.47
CA PHE A 198 4.60 14.02 -7.49
C PHE A 198 4.60 14.57 -8.92
N GLY A 199 4.06 15.77 -9.11
CA GLY A 199 4.03 16.42 -10.42
C GLY A 199 2.93 15.90 -11.35
N PRO A 200 2.56 16.64 -12.40
CA PRO A 200 1.58 16.19 -13.39
C PRO A 200 1.98 14.86 -14.07
N PRO A 201 1.11 13.84 -14.13
CA PRO A 201 1.43 12.55 -14.77
C PRO A 201 1.84 12.66 -16.25
N GLY A 202 1.24 13.60 -16.99
CA GLY A 202 1.55 13.81 -18.42
C GLY A 202 2.98 14.28 -18.69
N GLU A 203 3.71 14.71 -17.67
CA GLU A 203 5.12 15.14 -17.78
C GLU A 203 6.11 14.00 -17.49
N ARG A 204 5.64 12.82 -17.05
CA ARG A 204 6.53 11.67 -16.85
C ARG A 204 7.16 11.28 -18.18
N ASP A 205 8.43 10.90 -18.14
CA ASP A 205 9.13 10.36 -19.30
C ASP A 205 8.38 9.10 -19.83
N PRO A 206 7.94 9.08 -21.11
CA PRO A 206 7.27 7.93 -21.71
C PRO A 206 8.07 6.63 -21.58
N GLU A 207 9.40 6.67 -21.63
CA GLU A 207 10.24 5.48 -21.52
C GLU A 207 10.19 4.89 -20.10
N LYS A 208 10.07 5.74 -19.08
CA LYS A 208 9.83 5.29 -17.70
C LYS A 208 8.46 4.66 -17.54
N VAL A 209 7.43 5.19 -18.20
CA VAL A 209 6.09 4.57 -18.21
C VAL A 209 6.12 3.21 -18.90
N ALA A 210 6.79 3.10 -20.04
CA ALA A 210 6.95 1.83 -20.74
C ALA A 210 7.71 0.80 -19.88
N HIS A 211 8.75 1.23 -19.15
CA HIS A 211 9.43 0.40 -18.17
C HIS A 211 8.49 -0.05 -17.05
N ASP A 212 7.75 0.88 -16.42
CA ASP A 212 6.78 0.58 -15.36
C ASP A 212 5.76 -0.48 -15.83
N VAL A 213 5.28 -0.39 -17.08
CA VAL A 213 4.36 -1.38 -17.67
C VAL A 213 5.01 -2.74 -17.85
N ARG A 214 6.25 -2.79 -18.34
CA ARG A 214 6.97 -4.07 -18.47
C ARG A 214 7.29 -4.72 -17.12
N GLN A 215 7.39 -3.94 -16.05
CA GLN A 215 7.59 -4.44 -14.68
C GLN A 215 6.28 -4.79 -13.96
N GLY A 216 5.11 -4.54 -14.56
CA GLY A 216 3.81 -4.74 -13.89
C GLY A 216 3.54 -3.75 -12.76
N TYR A 217 4.17 -2.58 -12.80
CA TYR A 217 3.96 -1.51 -11.82
C TYR A 217 2.75 -0.66 -12.18
N VAL A 218 2.58 -0.44 -13.48
CA VAL A 218 1.52 0.34 -14.09
C VAL A 218 0.88 -0.52 -15.17
N SER A 219 -0.44 -0.57 -15.25
CA SER A 219 -1.12 -1.28 -16.33
C SER A 219 -1.08 -0.46 -17.64
N ARG A 220 -1.26 -1.14 -18.78
CA ARG A 220 -1.40 -0.49 -20.10
C ARG A 220 -2.55 0.52 -20.14
N ASP A 221 -3.62 0.26 -19.37
CA ASP A 221 -4.78 1.14 -19.28
C ASP A 221 -4.42 2.47 -18.61
N ILE A 222 -3.72 2.40 -17.47
CA ILE A 222 -3.27 3.58 -16.74
C ILE A 222 -2.20 4.35 -17.53
N ALA A 223 -1.30 3.65 -18.24
CA ALA A 223 -0.33 4.28 -19.14
C ALA A 223 -1.01 5.20 -20.17
N GLY A 224 -2.06 4.73 -20.84
CA GLY A 224 -2.80 5.51 -21.83
C GLY A 224 -3.69 6.60 -21.21
N LYS A 225 -4.49 6.25 -20.19
CA LYS A 225 -5.51 7.16 -19.63
C LYS A 225 -4.92 8.25 -18.74
N ILE A 226 -3.92 7.93 -17.93
CA ILE A 226 -3.39 8.84 -16.90
C ILE A 226 -2.09 9.49 -17.36
N TYR A 227 -1.12 8.68 -17.82
CA TYR A 227 0.19 9.18 -18.25
C TYR A 227 0.19 9.72 -19.68
N ARG A 228 -0.88 9.45 -20.45
CA ARG A 228 -1.01 9.82 -21.86
C ARG A 228 0.12 9.25 -22.71
N VAL A 229 0.50 8.00 -22.45
CA VAL A 229 1.55 7.27 -23.18
C VAL A 229 0.92 6.09 -23.91
N ALA A 230 1.13 6.05 -25.23
CA ALA A 230 0.74 4.92 -26.07
C ALA A 230 1.89 3.92 -26.13
N LEU A 231 1.57 2.63 -26.07
CA LEU A 231 2.53 1.54 -26.12
C LEU A 231 2.18 0.54 -27.21
N ASP A 232 3.18 0.02 -27.90
CA ASP A 232 3.03 -1.05 -28.89
C ASP A 232 2.71 -2.41 -28.21
N ALA A 233 2.49 -3.45 -29.02
CA ALA A 233 2.20 -4.80 -28.51
C ALA A 233 3.33 -5.39 -27.64
N ALA A 234 4.58 -4.97 -27.87
CA ALA A 234 5.76 -5.41 -27.11
C ALA A 234 5.98 -4.59 -25.81
N GLY A 235 5.25 -3.48 -25.63
CA GLY A 235 5.36 -2.61 -24.46
C GLY A 235 6.45 -1.54 -24.61
N ASN A 236 6.82 -1.19 -25.84
CA ASN A 236 7.68 -0.05 -26.14
C ASN A 236 6.83 1.19 -26.43
N VAL A 237 7.44 2.37 -26.29
CA VAL A 237 6.76 3.65 -26.54
C VAL A 237 6.38 3.80 -28.02
N ASP A 238 5.09 3.95 -28.29
CA ASP A 238 4.62 4.51 -29.55
C ASP A 238 4.69 6.04 -29.45
N ARG A 239 5.72 6.62 -30.08
CA ARG A 239 5.98 8.06 -30.04
C ARG A 239 4.85 8.86 -30.68
N LYS A 240 4.33 8.41 -31.82
CA LYS A 240 3.26 9.11 -32.55
C LYS A 240 1.96 9.07 -31.75
N GLY A 241 1.59 7.89 -31.24
CA GLY A 241 0.42 7.73 -30.37
C GLY A 241 0.54 8.56 -29.08
N THR A 242 1.71 8.60 -28.46
CA THR A 242 1.97 9.38 -27.24
C THR A 242 1.85 10.89 -27.49
N GLU A 243 2.39 11.40 -28.60
CA GLU A 243 2.23 12.81 -28.99
C GLU A 243 0.76 13.19 -29.20
N LEU A 244 -0.02 12.30 -29.84
CA LEU A 244 -1.47 12.52 -30.03
C LEU A 244 -2.22 12.55 -28.70
N LEU A 245 -1.93 11.61 -27.79
CA LEU A 245 -2.58 11.54 -26.47
C LEU A 245 -2.26 12.74 -25.57
N ARG A 246 -1.08 13.36 -25.71
CA ARG A 246 -0.66 14.53 -24.91
C ARG A 246 -1.16 15.86 -25.45
N ARG A 247 -1.69 15.90 -26.68
CA ARG A 247 -2.32 17.11 -27.27
C ARG A 247 -3.79 17.27 -26.89
N GLN A 248 -4.40 16.26 -26.28
CA GLN A 248 -5.80 16.23 -25.84
C GLN A 248 -5.90 16.50 -24.33
#